data_AF-A0A9X2I6Q1-F1
#
_entry.id   AF-A0A9X2I6Q1-F1
#
_cell.length_a   1.000
_cell.length_b   1.000
_cell.length_c   1.000
_cell.angle_alpha   90.00
_cell.angle_beta   90.00
_cell.angle_gamma   90.00
#
_symmetry.space_group_name_H-M   'P 1'
#
loop_
_entity.id
_entity.type
_entity.pdbx_description
1 polymer ?
#
loop_
_entity_poly.entity_id
_entity_poly.type
_entity_poly.pdbx_seq_one_letter_code
_entity_poly.pdbx_strand_id
1 'polypeptide(L)'
;MYRGADENDIITTITYQDSILKIHLEDREGNSPEFLPTHEKYMHLIVVSDDLQEFYHLHPEQIDLYTYEVTLPLRDLTSYKAFVDINSKGKHYLIEPNAIKGNIL
;
A
#
# COMPACT_ATOMS: atom_id res chain seq x y z
N MET A 1 -17.00 -7.67 24.69
CA MET A 1 -15.58 -7.88 24.38
C MET A 1 -15.12 -6.66 23.62
N TYR A 2 -14.26 -5.84 24.20
CA TYR A 2 -13.62 -4.75 23.47
C TYR A 2 -12.56 -5.40 22.57
N ARG A 3 -12.81 -5.47 21.25
CA ARG A 3 -11.73 -5.70 20.27
C ARG A 3 -10.75 -4.54 20.45
N GLY A 4 -9.47 -4.85 20.65
CA GLY A 4 -8.44 -3.81 20.81
C GLY A 4 -8.48 -2.86 19.62
N ALA A 5 -8.40 -1.56 19.88
CA ALA A 5 -8.38 -0.52 18.86
C ALA A 5 -7.09 -0.51 18.01
N ASP A 6 -6.24 -1.54 18.15
CA ASP A 6 -4.88 -1.59 17.63
C ASP A 6 -4.72 -2.50 16.40
N GLU A 7 -5.77 -3.18 15.96
CA GLU A 7 -5.71 -4.09 14.82
C GLU A 7 -6.40 -3.51 13.57
N ASN A 8 -5.69 -3.53 12.45
CA ASN A 8 -6.23 -3.19 11.14
C ASN A 8 -7.25 -4.23 10.67
N ASP A 9 -8.41 -3.78 10.19
CA ASP A 9 -9.40 -4.65 9.56
C ASP A 9 -9.01 -5.03 8.12
N ILE A 10 -8.06 -4.30 7.53
CA ILE A 10 -7.56 -4.50 6.17
C ILE A 10 -6.10 -4.95 6.23
N ILE A 11 -5.81 -6.04 5.52
CA ILE A 11 -4.48 -6.60 5.35
C ILE A 11 -3.90 -6.05 4.04
N THR A 12 -2.69 -5.50 4.12
CA THR A 12 -1.95 -4.97 2.97
C THR A 12 -0.80 -5.90 2.62
N THR A 13 -0.72 -6.37 1.38
CA THR A 13 0.44 -7.11 0.86
C THR A 13 1.05 -6.35 -0.31
N ILE A 14 2.33 -6.02 -0.21
CA ILE A 14 3.07 -5.35 -1.28
C ILE A 14 4.03 -6.33 -1.94
N THR A 15 4.01 -6.34 -3.27
CA THR A 15 5.00 -7.03 -4.09
C THR A 15 5.62 -6.05 -5.08
N TYR A 16 6.86 -6.30 -5.46
CA TYR A 16 7.60 -5.46 -6.40
C TYR A 16 8.38 -6.32 -7.38
N GLN A 17 8.13 -6.15 -8.67
CA GLN A 17 8.78 -6.89 -9.75
C GLN A 17 8.76 -6.06 -11.04
N ASP A 18 9.86 -6.06 -11.79
CA ASP A 18 9.95 -5.41 -13.11
C ASP A 18 9.49 -3.94 -13.11
N SER A 19 9.89 -3.18 -12.08
CA SER A 19 9.46 -1.79 -11.84
C SER A 19 7.96 -1.60 -11.58
N ILE A 20 7.20 -2.66 -11.33
CA ILE A 20 5.80 -2.62 -10.96
C ILE A 20 5.67 -2.94 -9.48
N LEU A 21 5.05 -2.02 -8.74
CA LEU A 21 4.64 -2.22 -7.36
C LEU A 21 3.16 -2.59 -7.36
N LYS A 22 2.82 -3.77 -6.83
CA LYS A 22 1.45 -4.24 -6.65
C LYS A 22 1.06 -4.20 -5.18
N ILE A 23 -0.15 -3.76 -4.92
CA ILE A 23 -0.75 -3.64 -3.59
C ILE A 23 -2.02 -4.49 -3.60
N HIS A 24 -1.98 -5.62 -2.89
CA HIS A 24 -3.15 -6.46 -2.66
C HIS A 24 -3.77 -6.11 -1.31
N LEU A 25 -5.09 -5.88 -1.30
CA LEU A 25 -5.87 -5.47 -0.14
C LEU A 25 -7.06 -6.40 0.05
N GLU A 26 -7.18 -6.96 1.25
CA GLU A 26 -8.31 -7.78 1.67
C GLU A 26 -8.68 -7.46 3.11
N ASP A 27 -9.95 -7.64 3.47
CA ASP A 27 -10.35 -7.60 4.86
C ASP A 27 -10.00 -8.92 5.59
N ARG A 28 -10.17 -8.94 6.91
CA ARG A 28 -9.91 -10.14 7.73
C ARG A 28 -10.75 -11.38 7.38
N GLU A 29 -11.79 -11.22 6.56
CA GLU A 29 -12.63 -12.32 6.07
C GLU A 29 -12.21 -12.78 4.66
N GLY A 30 -11.18 -12.16 4.07
CA GLY A 30 -10.70 -12.44 2.72
C GLY A 30 -11.51 -11.75 1.62
N ASN A 31 -12.37 -10.79 1.96
CA ASN A 31 -13.18 -10.05 0.99
C ASN A 31 -12.46 -8.78 0.53
N SER A 32 -12.77 -8.32 -0.69
CA SER A 32 -12.29 -7.01 -1.17
C SER A 32 -12.92 -5.87 -0.36
N PRO A 33 -12.13 -4.98 0.27
CA PRO A 33 -12.66 -3.81 0.94
C PRO A 33 -13.21 -2.76 -0.04
N GLU A 34 -14.22 -2.00 0.38
CA GLU A 34 -14.73 -0.84 -0.37
C GLU A 34 -14.02 0.44 0.08
N PHE A 35 -13.63 1.29 -0.88
CA PHE A 35 -12.97 2.56 -0.61
C PHE A 35 -13.81 3.76 -1.04
N LEU A 36 -13.68 4.86 -0.30
CA LEU A 36 -14.21 6.17 -0.66
C LEU A 36 -13.08 7.01 -1.27
N PRO A 37 -13.36 7.83 -2.29
CA PRO A 37 -12.34 8.71 -2.86
C PRO A 37 -11.98 9.82 -1.87
N THR A 38 -10.68 10.05 -1.71
CA THR A 38 -10.10 11.18 -0.98
C THR A 38 -9.31 12.02 -1.99
N HIS A 39 -9.58 13.33 -2.09
CA HIS A 39 -8.99 14.19 -3.13
C HIS A 39 -9.08 13.61 -4.56
N GLU A 40 -10.25 13.04 -4.90
CA GLU A 40 -10.55 12.42 -6.20
C GLU A 40 -9.80 11.09 -6.50
N LYS A 41 -9.03 10.55 -5.56
CA LYS A 41 -8.32 9.26 -5.72
C LYS A 41 -8.73 8.27 -4.64
N TYR A 42 -8.76 6.98 -4.97
CA TYR A 42 -9.05 5.92 -3.99
C TYR A 42 -7.87 5.57 -3.09
N MET A 43 -6.65 5.80 -3.58
CA MET A 43 -5.42 5.43 -2.89
C MET A 43 -4.33 6.46 -3.16
N HIS A 44 -3.67 6.87 -2.09
CA HIS A 44 -2.34 7.46 -2.17
C HIS A 44 -1.31 6.43 -1.70
N LEU A 45 -0.17 6.42 -2.36
CA LEU A 45 0.98 5.60 -1.97
C LEU A 45 2.16 6.53 -1.73
N ILE A 46 2.68 6.51 -0.52
CA ILE A 46 3.92 7.18 -0.17
C ILE A 46 5.03 6.14 -0.12
N VAL A 47 6.09 6.33 -0.90
CA VAL A 47 7.28 5.47 -0.86
C VAL A 47 8.48 6.32 -0.47
N VAL A 48 9.23 5.87 0.54
CA VAL A 48 10.42 6.56 1.03
C VAL A 48 11.57 5.57 1.14
N SER A 49 12.76 5.98 0.73
CA SER A 49 13.99 5.20 0.94
C SER A 49 14.41 5.24 2.41
N ASP A 50 15.07 4.18 2.91
CA ASP A 50 15.53 4.12 4.30
C ASP A 50 16.59 5.18 4.63
N ASP A 51 17.33 5.67 3.63
CA ASP A 51 18.28 6.78 3.75
C ASP A 51 17.64 8.17 3.56
N LEU A 52 16.33 8.22 3.33
CA LEU A 52 15.51 9.43 3.14
C LEU A 52 15.91 10.29 1.92
N GLN A 53 16.72 9.78 0.99
CA GLN A 53 17.12 10.51 -0.21
C GLN A 53 16.07 10.46 -1.33
N GLU A 54 15.19 9.46 -1.32
CA GLU A 54 14.17 9.27 -2.34
C GLU A 54 12.78 9.26 -1.71
N PHE A 55 11.87 10.00 -2.34
CA PHE A 55 10.49 10.16 -1.93
C PHE A 55 9.58 10.16 -3.16
N TYR A 56 8.51 9.36 -3.09
CA TYR A 56 7.49 9.27 -4.12
C TYR A 56 6.11 9.40 -3.51
N HIS A 57 5.27 10.23 -4.13
CA HIS A 57 3.84 10.30 -3.87
C HIS A 57 3.11 9.91 -5.15
N LEU A 58 2.41 8.77 -5.07
CA LEU A 58 1.86 8.08 -6.23
C LEU A 58 0.36 7.81 -6.02
N HIS A 59 -0.35 7.61 -7.13
CA HIS A 59 -1.76 7.22 -7.14
C HIS A 59 -1.89 5.90 -7.90
N PRO A 60 -1.77 4.74 -7.22
CA PRO A 60 -1.93 3.44 -7.86
C PRO A 60 -3.30 3.29 -8.54
N GLU A 61 -3.32 2.62 -9.68
CA GLU A 61 -4.54 2.34 -10.43
C GLU A 61 -5.12 0.98 -10.02
N GLN A 62 -6.44 0.91 -9.88
CA GLN A 62 -7.11 -0.34 -9.59
C GLN A 62 -7.15 -1.22 -10.83
N ILE A 63 -6.62 -2.45 -10.74
CA ILE A 63 -6.63 -3.41 -11.86
C ILE A 63 -7.67 -4.53 -11.68
N ASP A 64 -8.06 -4.81 -10.43
CA ASP A 64 -9.15 -5.71 -10.07
C ASP A 64 -9.74 -5.34 -8.69
N LEU A 65 -10.64 -6.17 -8.14
CA LEU A 65 -11.30 -5.88 -6.86
C LEU A 65 -10.36 -5.82 -5.66
N TYR A 66 -9.19 -6.46 -5.72
CA TYR A 66 -8.23 -6.58 -4.62
C TYR A 66 -6.93 -5.82 -4.87
N THR A 67 -6.60 -5.60 -6.15
CA THR A 67 -5.24 -5.22 -6.54
C THR A 67 -5.18 -3.84 -7.16
N TYR A 68 -4.20 -3.07 -6.69
CA TYR A 68 -3.77 -1.81 -7.26
C TYR A 68 -2.33 -1.90 -7.75
N GLU A 69 -1.99 -1.18 -8.82
CA GLU A 69 -0.65 -1.20 -9.40
C GLU A 69 -0.12 0.22 -9.70
N VAL A 70 1.20 0.37 -9.62
CA VAL A 70 1.91 1.56 -10.09
C VAL A 70 3.29 1.20 -10.63
N THR A 71 3.69 1.84 -11.73
CA THR A 71 5.06 1.78 -12.23
C THR A 71 5.95 2.71 -11.41
N LEU A 72 6.98 2.14 -10.78
CA LEU A 72 7.92 2.85 -9.91
C LEU A 72 9.34 2.29 -10.10
N PRO A 73 10.25 2.98 -10.80
CA PRO A 73 11.62 2.52 -11.01
C PRO A 73 12.49 2.81 -9.77
N LEU A 74 12.44 1.91 -8.78
CA LEU A 74 13.30 1.98 -7.59
C LEU A 74 14.76 1.66 -7.94
N ARG A 75 15.70 2.19 -7.15
CA ARG A 75 17.14 1.93 -7.32
C ARG A 75 17.60 0.78 -6.41
N ASP A 76 18.45 -0.09 -6.94
CA ASP A 76 18.78 -1.38 -6.32
C ASP A 76 19.56 -1.32 -5.00
N LEU A 77 20.15 -0.16 -4.65
CA LEU A 77 21.04 -0.04 -3.49
C LEU A 77 20.31 0.28 -2.18
N THR A 78 19.01 0.59 -2.21
CA THR A 78 18.28 1.06 -1.03
C THR A 78 17.02 0.22 -0.76
N SER A 79 16.73 -0.01 0.53
CA SER A 79 15.44 -0.55 0.96
C SER A 79 14.42 0.58 1.07
N TYR A 80 13.16 0.30 0.74
CA TYR A 80 12.09 1.30 0.77
C TYR A 80 10.99 0.88 1.72
N LYS A 81 10.30 1.88 2.27
CA LYS A 81 9.03 1.71 2.98
C LYS A 81 7.92 2.32 2.16
N ALA A 82 6.84 1.57 1.98
CA ALA A 82 5.59 2.05 1.42
C ALA A 82 4.53 2.25 2.50
N PHE A 83 3.77 3.32 2.38
CA PHE A 83 2.64 3.64 3.22
C PHE A 83 1.42 3.77 2.30
N VAL A 84 0.45 2.87 2.48
CA VAL A 84 -0.80 2.84 1.73
C VAL A 84 -1.80 3.70 2.49
N ASP A 85 -2.25 4.79 1.87
CA ASP A 85 -3.25 5.70 2.43
C ASP A 85 -4.57 5.52 1.68
N ILE A 86 -5.54 4.96 2.39
CA ILE A 86 -6.87 4.60 1.88
C ILE A 86 -7.94 5.02 2.87
N ASN A 87 -9.11 5.38 2.34
CA ASN A 87 -10.30 5.68 3.13
C ASN A 87 -11.31 4.54 3.01
N SER A 88 -11.26 3.60 3.96
CA SER A 88 -12.10 2.41 3.94
C SER A 88 -13.51 2.66 4.46
N LYS A 89 -14.51 2.18 3.71
CA LYS A 89 -15.91 2.28 4.10
C LYS A 89 -16.24 1.21 5.15
N GLY A 90 -16.46 1.65 6.39
CA GLY A 90 -16.94 0.79 7.47
C GLY A 90 -15.91 -0.21 8.01
N LYS A 91 -14.63 -0.05 7.67
CA LYS A 91 -13.50 -0.83 8.20
C LYS A 91 -12.53 0.12 8.91
N HIS A 92 -11.93 -0.34 10.00
CA HIS A 92 -10.85 0.36 10.67
C HIS A 92 -9.52 0.14 9.95
N TYR A 93 -8.83 1.23 9.61
CA TYR A 93 -7.53 1.19 8.96
C TYR A 93 -6.60 2.27 9.51
N LEU A 94 -5.42 1.84 9.91
CA LEU A 94 -4.27 2.62 10.34
C LEU A 94 -3.14 2.33 9.35
N ILE A 95 -2.50 3.40 8.90
CA ILE A 95 -1.40 3.30 7.95
C ILE A 95 -0.18 2.70 8.66
N GLU A 96 0.36 1.62 8.09
CA GLU A 96 1.55 0.93 8.58
C GLU A 96 2.65 0.90 7.51
N PRO A 97 3.94 0.89 7.89
CA PRO A 97 5.03 0.76 6.94
C PRO A 97 5.09 -0.65 6.36
N ASN A 98 5.07 -0.74 5.04
CA ASN A 98 5.25 -1.97 4.28
C ASN A 98 6.66 -1.99 3.67
N ALA A 99 7.45 -3.01 4.01
CA ALA A 99 8.80 -3.13 3.46
C ALA A 99 8.78 -3.52 1.98
N ILE A 100 9.50 -2.78 1.16
CA ILE A 100 9.81 -3.14 -0.22
C ILE A 100 11.29 -3.45 -0.29
N LYS A 101 11.61 -4.68 -0.67
CA LYS A 101 12.99 -5.07 -0.95
C LYS A 101 13.27 -4.74 -2.41
N GLY A 102 14.25 -3.87 -2.65
CA GLY A 102 14.85 -3.78 -3.98
C GLY A 102 15.42 -5.15 -4.35
N ASN A 103 15.17 -5.60 -5.57
CA ASN A 103 15.82 -6.81 -6.07
C ASN A 103 17.28 -6.45 -6.34
N ILE A 104 18.20 -7.12 -5.63
CA ILE A 104 19.60 -7.17 -6.05
C ILE A 104 19.61 -8.03 -7.31
N LEU A 105 19.91 -7.43 -8.47
CA LEU A 105 20.22 -8.16 -9.70
C LEU A 105 21.35 -9.16 -9.49
#